data_AF-A0A6S6T5N8-F1
#
_entry.id   AF-A0A6S6T5N8-F1
#
_cell.length_a   1.000
_cell.length_b   1.000
_cell.length_c   1.000
_cell.angle_alpha   90.00
_cell.angle_beta   90.00
_cell.angle_gamma   90.00
#
_symmetry.space_group_name_H-M   'P 1'
#
loop_
_entity.id
_entity.type
_entity.pdbx_description
1 polymer ?
#
loop_
_entity_poly.entity_id
_entity_poly.type
_entity_poly.pdbx_seq_one_letter_code
_entity_poly.pdbx_strand_id
1 'polypeptide(L)'
;MNNENPFDRVDANHSTEIYRQLTQGKVILKTQYNELQHSLEENLLYTLLFKHWTHFSALYQHIGYKLEFNDEGNFYYLRELHEQGVDEADNNAFKIQVVLLLIGRYFSRTGRSLELLFTPDAGLNEADLEELQHDHEYNEILKTARFNKGWDEALEFLNK
;
A
#
# COMPACT_ATOMS: atom_id res chain seq x y z
N MET A 1 -39.44 -3.62 13.56
CA MET A 1 -38.04 -3.35 13.16
C MET A 1 -37.86 -3.90 11.77
N ASN A 2 -37.57 -3.06 10.77
CA ASN A 2 -37.33 -3.53 9.40
C ASN A 2 -36.10 -4.43 9.39
N ASN A 3 -36.32 -5.71 9.05
CA ASN A 3 -35.29 -6.73 8.95
C ASN A 3 -34.66 -6.67 7.55
N GLU A 4 -34.12 -5.51 7.19
CA GLU A 4 -33.42 -5.33 5.92
C GLU A 4 -32.05 -5.99 5.99
N ASN A 5 -31.73 -6.78 4.98
CA ASN A 5 -30.45 -7.47 4.89
C ASN A 5 -29.33 -6.41 4.70
N PRO A 6 -28.30 -6.37 5.57
CA PRO A 6 -27.20 -5.42 5.44
C PRO A 6 -26.48 -5.46 4.08
N PHE A 7 -26.49 -6.61 3.40
CA PHE A 7 -25.91 -6.77 2.07
C PHE A 7 -26.67 -5.98 0.99
N ASP A 8 -27.97 -5.73 1.17
CA ASP A 8 -28.77 -4.97 0.18
C ASP A 8 -28.42 -3.47 0.18
N ARG A 9 -27.66 -3.00 1.19
CA ARG A 9 -27.27 -1.60 1.37
C ARG A 9 -25.91 -1.27 0.78
N VAL A 10 -25.18 -2.26 0.28
CA VAL A 10 -23.82 -2.14 -0.25
C VAL A 10 -23.84 -2.62 -1.70
N ASP A 11 -23.33 -1.81 -2.61
CA ASP A 11 -23.20 -2.22 -4.00
C ASP A 11 -22.17 -3.36 -4.13
N ALA A 12 -22.55 -4.41 -4.86
CA ALA A 12 -21.76 -5.63 -4.96
C ALA A 12 -20.41 -5.42 -5.66
N ASN A 13 -20.32 -4.48 -6.62
CA ASN A 13 -19.06 -4.21 -7.31
C ASN A 13 -18.05 -3.55 -6.37
N HIS A 14 -18.51 -2.58 -5.56
CA HIS A 14 -17.64 -1.94 -4.57
C HIS A 14 -17.22 -2.93 -3.47
N SER A 15 -18.12 -3.80 -3.01
CA SER A 15 -17.79 -4.84 -2.04
C SER A 15 -16.76 -5.84 -2.59
N THR A 16 -16.91 -6.24 -3.85
CA THR A 16 -15.96 -7.12 -4.55
C THR A 16 -14.60 -6.46 -4.68
N GLU A 17 -14.56 -5.17 -4.98
CA GLU A 17 -13.31 -4.44 -5.12
C GLU A 17 -12.58 -4.27 -3.77
N ILE A 18 -13.31 -3.95 -2.69
CA ILE A 18 -12.77 -3.92 -1.33
C ILE A 18 -12.17 -5.29 -0.97
N TYR A 19 -12.90 -6.38 -1.24
CA TYR A 19 -12.42 -7.73 -1.03
C TYR A 19 -11.12 -8.00 -1.79
N ARG A 20 -11.11 -7.74 -3.10
CA ARG A 20 -9.96 -7.96 -3.96
C ARG A 20 -8.71 -7.25 -3.46
N GLN A 21 -8.81 -5.96 -3.14
CA GLN A 21 -7.67 -5.18 -2.66
C GLN A 21 -7.17 -5.70 -1.31
N LEU A 22 -8.07 -5.87 -0.34
CA LEU A 22 -7.70 -6.25 1.01
C LEU A 22 -7.11 -7.67 1.10
N THR A 23 -7.64 -8.65 0.35
CA THR A 23 -7.07 -10.02 0.34
C THR A 23 -5.73 -10.12 -0.38
N GLN A 24 -5.35 -9.10 -1.16
CA GLN A 24 -4.02 -8.98 -1.74
C GLN A 24 -3.02 -8.32 -0.78
N GLY A 25 -3.42 -8.02 0.45
CA GLY A 25 -2.58 -7.34 1.44
C GLY A 25 -2.52 -5.82 1.27
N LYS A 26 -3.30 -5.25 0.33
CA LYS A 26 -3.39 -3.80 0.14
C LYS A 26 -4.19 -3.16 1.26
N VAL A 27 -3.94 -1.87 1.47
CA VAL A 27 -4.71 -1.03 2.39
C VAL A 27 -5.69 -0.16 1.61
N ILE A 28 -6.84 0.15 2.21
CA ILE A 28 -7.79 1.12 1.67
C ILE A 28 -7.53 2.47 2.35
N LEU A 29 -6.82 3.35 1.64
CA LEU A 29 -6.49 4.72 2.07
C LEU A 29 -7.72 5.64 2.00
N LYS A 30 -7.74 6.68 2.85
CA LYS A 30 -8.76 7.74 2.79
C LYS A 30 -8.79 8.49 1.46
N THR A 31 -7.63 8.76 0.89
CA THR A 31 -7.50 9.38 -0.42
C THR A 31 -6.84 8.43 -1.41
N GLN A 32 -7.14 8.62 -2.69
CA GLN A 32 -6.50 7.93 -3.79
C GLN A 32 -6.04 8.95 -4.83
N TYR A 33 -4.98 8.60 -5.55
CA TYR A 33 -4.52 9.44 -6.65
C TYR A 33 -5.31 9.15 -7.92
N ASN A 34 -5.91 10.19 -8.48
CA ASN A 34 -6.62 10.13 -9.75
C ASN A 34 -5.67 10.54 -10.88
N GLU A 35 -5.22 9.56 -11.66
CA GLU A 35 -4.27 9.78 -12.77
C GLU A 35 -4.84 10.71 -13.86
N LEU A 36 -6.16 10.68 -14.11
CA LEU A 36 -6.79 11.49 -15.14
C LEU A 36 -6.88 12.97 -14.74
N GLN A 37 -7.08 13.23 -13.45
CA GLN A 37 -7.21 14.58 -12.90
C GLN A 37 -5.90 15.11 -12.31
N HIS A 38 -4.86 14.27 -12.24
CA HIS A 38 -3.58 14.56 -11.58
C HIS A 38 -3.75 15.12 -10.16
N SER A 39 -4.68 14.54 -9.39
CA SER A 39 -5.03 15.04 -8.06
C SER A 39 -5.39 13.93 -7.09
N LEU A 40 -5.19 14.20 -5.79
CA LEU A 40 -5.71 13.35 -4.72
C LEU A 40 -7.21 13.61 -4.53
N GLU A 41 -8.00 12.55 -4.50
CA GLU A 41 -9.44 12.58 -4.24
C GLU A 41 -9.83 11.64 -3.10
N GLU A 42 -11.02 11.85 -2.52
CA GLU A 42 -11.57 10.94 -1.50
C GLU A 42 -11.83 9.56 -2.12
N ASN A 43 -11.41 8.52 -1.42
CA ASN A 43 -11.62 7.14 -1.85
C ASN A 43 -13.04 6.69 -1.45
N LEU A 44 -13.87 6.39 -2.45
CA LEU A 44 -15.23 5.91 -2.22
C LEU A 44 -15.27 4.61 -1.40
N LEU A 45 -14.29 3.72 -1.59
CA LEU A 45 -14.22 2.45 -0.86
C LEU A 45 -13.94 2.67 0.63
N TYR A 46 -13.10 3.66 0.95
CA TYR A 46 -12.86 4.07 2.34
C TYR A 46 -14.15 4.56 3.00
N THR A 47 -14.88 5.44 2.31
CA THR A 47 -16.15 5.98 2.82
C THR A 47 -17.20 4.88 3.01
N LEU A 48 -17.23 3.91 2.10
CA LEU A 48 -18.13 2.75 2.17
C LEU A 48 -17.81 1.85 3.37
N LEU A 49 -16.52 1.55 3.62
CA LEU A 49 -16.06 0.82 4.80
C LEU A 49 -16.45 1.55 6.09
N PHE A 50 -16.21 2.86 6.17
CA PHE A 50 -16.57 3.68 7.32
C PHE A 50 -18.08 3.63 7.59
N LYS A 51 -18.90 3.86 6.56
CA LYS A 51 -20.37 3.92 6.68
C LYS A 51 -20.98 2.57 7.03
N HIS A 52 -20.42 1.47 6.53
CA HIS A 52 -20.94 0.11 6.70
C HIS A 52 -20.01 -0.77 7.54
N TRP A 53 -19.32 -0.17 8.52
CA TRP A 53 -18.32 -0.85 9.35
C TRP A 53 -18.81 -2.19 9.90
N THR A 54 -19.96 -2.22 10.56
CA THR A 54 -20.53 -3.44 11.17
C THR A 54 -20.73 -4.57 10.17
N HIS A 55 -21.09 -4.23 8.93
CA HIS A 55 -21.29 -5.21 7.87
C HIS A 55 -19.94 -5.82 7.44
N PHE A 56 -18.96 -4.98 7.10
CA PHE A 56 -17.65 -5.46 6.64
C PHE A 56 -16.86 -6.13 7.75
N SER A 57 -16.88 -5.61 8.97
CA SER A 57 -16.22 -6.24 10.12
C SER A 57 -16.74 -7.65 10.36
N ALA A 58 -18.06 -7.86 10.27
CA ALA A 58 -18.68 -9.18 10.40
C ALA A 58 -18.33 -10.09 9.21
N LEU A 59 -18.41 -9.57 7.98
CA LEU A 59 -18.06 -10.32 6.77
C LEU A 59 -16.63 -10.89 6.89
N TYR A 60 -15.64 -10.03 7.17
CA TYR A 60 -14.25 -10.44 7.26
C TYR A 60 -13.98 -11.38 8.44
N GLN A 61 -14.63 -11.14 9.58
CA GLN A 61 -14.56 -12.05 10.72
C GLN A 61 -15.03 -13.46 10.37
N HIS A 62 -16.08 -13.59 9.57
CA HIS A 62 -16.61 -14.88 9.13
C HIS A 62 -15.73 -15.62 8.13
N ILE A 63 -14.79 -14.93 7.47
CA ILE A 63 -13.84 -15.53 6.53
C ILE A 63 -12.40 -15.57 7.06
N GLY A 64 -12.21 -15.45 8.38
CA GLY A 64 -10.93 -15.69 9.04
C GLY A 64 -10.02 -14.46 9.21
N TYR A 65 -10.54 -13.26 8.96
CA TYR A 65 -9.79 -12.01 9.07
C TYR A 65 -10.38 -11.07 10.13
N LYS A 66 -9.57 -10.15 10.61
CA LYS A 66 -10.01 -8.96 11.33
C LYS A 66 -9.79 -7.75 10.44
N LEU A 67 -10.87 -7.04 10.13
CA LEU A 67 -10.78 -5.71 9.53
C LEU A 67 -10.36 -4.71 10.61
N GLU A 68 -9.26 -4.02 10.38
CA GLU A 68 -8.69 -3.03 11.30
C GLU A 68 -8.70 -1.65 10.64
N PHE A 69 -8.84 -0.61 11.46
CA PHE A 69 -8.67 0.79 11.06
C PHE A 69 -7.45 1.36 11.77
N ASN A 70 -6.54 1.93 10.99
CA ASN A 70 -5.42 2.71 11.52
C ASN A 70 -5.79 4.20 11.46
N ASP A 71 -5.88 4.84 12.63
CA ASP A 71 -6.31 6.23 12.78
C ASP A 71 -5.20 7.23 12.43
N GLU A 72 -3.95 6.94 12.79
CA GLU A 72 -2.79 7.77 12.46
C GLU A 72 -2.62 7.91 10.93
N GLY A 73 -2.69 6.79 10.21
CA GLY A 73 -2.53 6.72 8.76
C GLY A 73 -3.82 6.87 7.96
N ASN A 74 -4.99 6.87 8.61
CA ASN A 74 -6.31 6.92 7.98
C ASN A 74 -6.51 5.87 6.87
N PHE A 75 -6.33 4.59 7.22
CA PHE A 75 -6.54 3.48 6.28
C PHE A 75 -7.12 2.24 6.94
N TYR A 76 -7.73 1.39 6.12
CA TYR A 76 -8.22 0.07 6.53
C TYR A 76 -7.31 -1.03 5.98
N TYR A 77 -7.12 -2.10 6.76
CA TYR A 77 -6.37 -3.27 6.35
C TYR A 77 -6.94 -4.54 6.97
N LEU A 78 -6.60 -5.71 6.42
CA LEU A 78 -6.93 -7.00 7.02
C LEU A 78 -5.75 -7.57 7.80
N ARG A 79 -6.06 -8.14 8.96
CA ARG A 79 -5.17 -9.00 9.71
C ARG A 79 -5.74 -10.40 9.78
N GLU A 80 -4.95 -11.42 9.49
CA GLU A 80 -5.39 -12.81 9.67
C GLU A 80 -5.60 -13.13 11.16
N LEU A 81 -6.64 -13.91 11.47
CA LEU A 81 -6.92 -14.32 12.86
C LEU A 81 -6.04 -15.48 13.33
N HIS A 82 -5.41 -16.20 12.40
CA HIS A 82 -4.54 -17.35 12.67
C HIS A 82 -3.16 -17.11 12.05
N GLU A 83 -2.33 -16.29 12.70
CA GLU A 83 -0.98 -15.99 12.25
C GLU A 83 -0.11 -17.26 12.15
N GLN A 84 0.22 -17.68 10.93
CA GLN A 84 1.28 -18.66 10.64
C GLN A 84 2.47 -18.05 9.87
N GLY A 85 2.48 -16.73 9.62
CA GLY A 85 3.37 -16.07 8.65
C GLY A 85 4.28 -14.95 9.16
N VAL A 86 4.61 -14.91 10.46
CA VAL A 86 5.44 -13.83 11.07
C VAL A 86 6.76 -13.62 10.31
N ASP A 87 7.43 -14.70 9.90
CA ASP A 87 8.71 -14.63 9.19
C ASP A 87 8.62 -13.99 7.80
N GLU A 88 7.49 -14.14 7.09
CA GLU A 88 7.30 -13.52 5.77
C GLU A 88 7.02 -12.02 5.89
N ALA A 89 6.25 -11.61 6.89
CA ALA A 89 5.96 -10.22 7.16
C ALA A 89 7.23 -9.42 7.49
N ASP A 90 8.09 -9.97 8.37
CA ASP A 90 9.36 -9.33 8.74
C ASP A 90 10.31 -9.18 7.54
N ASN A 91 10.39 -10.20 6.68
CA ASN A 91 11.21 -10.15 5.48
C ASN A 91 10.69 -9.10 4.47
N ASN A 92 9.37 -8.99 4.30
CA ASN A 92 8.78 -7.98 3.43
C ASN A 92 9.00 -6.56 3.98
N ALA A 93 8.84 -6.37 5.30
CA ALA A 93 9.11 -5.09 5.95
C ALA A 93 10.58 -4.67 5.77
N PHE A 94 11.52 -5.60 5.97
CA PHE A 94 12.95 -5.35 5.72
C PHE A 94 13.22 -4.92 4.28
N LYS A 95 12.62 -5.61 3.30
CA LYS A 95 12.76 -5.25 1.88
C LYS A 95 12.23 -3.85 1.58
N ILE A 96 11.03 -3.51 2.05
CA ILE A 96 10.44 -2.18 1.88
C ILE A 96 11.38 -1.10 2.47
N GLN A 97 11.86 -1.33 3.69
CA GLN A 97 12.76 -0.39 4.37
C GLN A 97 14.05 -0.16 3.59
N VAL A 98 14.66 -1.22 3.04
CA VAL A 98 15.88 -1.09 2.23
C VAL A 98 15.63 -0.22 1.00
N VAL A 99 14.55 -0.46 0.25
CA VAL A 99 14.26 0.33 -0.96
C VAL A 99 14.01 1.80 -0.60
N LEU A 100 13.17 2.07 0.40
CA LEU A 100 12.88 3.44 0.84
C LEU A 100 14.12 4.17 1.38
N LEU A 101 15.01 3.46 2.09
CA LEU A 101 16.29 4.01 2.56
C LEU A 101 17.17 4.46 1.40
N LEU A 102 17.29 3.64 0.35
CA LEU A 102 18.10 3.97 -0.82
C LEU A 102 17.53 5.18 -1.58
N ILE A 103 16.21 5.22 -1.77
CA ILE A 103 15.52 6.37 -2.38
C ILE A 103 15.77 7.65 -1.55
N GLY A 104 15.58 7.58 -0.24
CA GLY A 104 15.79 8.73 0.65
C GLY A 104 17.25 9.19 0.68
N ARG A 105 18.21 8.25 0.67
CA ARG A 105 19.65 8.56 0.58
C ARG A 105 19.99 9.25 -0.73
N TYR A 106 19.41 8.80 -1.84
CA TYR A 106 19.61 9.41 -3.16
C TYR A 106 19.07 10.84 -3.22
N PHE A 107 17.87 11.09 -2.68
CA PHE A 107 17.31 12.44 -2.56
C PHE A 107 18.22 13.36 -1.74
N SER A 108 18.68 12.86 -0.59
CA SER A 108 19.59 13.61 0.28
C SER A 108 20.92 13.93 -0.43
N ARG A 109 21.48 12.98 -1.19
CA ARG A 109 22.74 13.16 -1.94
C ARG A 109 22.60 14.16 -3.08
N THR A 110 21.44 14.21 -3.73
CA THR A 110 21.15 15.14 -4.83
C THR A 110 20.68 16.51 -4.34
N GLY A 111 20.64 16.74 -3.01
CA GLY A 111 20.22 18.01 -2.42
C GLY A 111 18.71 18.26 -2.50
N ARG A 112 17.92 17.24 -2.81
CA ARG A 112 16.46 17.32 -2.88
C ARG A 112 15.84 17.09 -1.49
N SER A 113 14.77 17.84 -1.21
CA SER A 113 13.97 17.59 0.00
C SER A 113 13.23 16.26 -0.12
N LEU A 114 13.22 15.48 0.97
CA LEU A 114 12.38 14.27 1.07
C LEU A 114 10.89 14.59 0.96
N GLU A 115 10.49 15.83 1.24
CA GLU A 115 9.10 16.29 1.10
C GLU A 115 8.56 16.11 -0.33
N LEU A 116 9.46 16.16 -1.34
CA LEU A 116 9.10 15.95 -2.73
C LEU A 116 8.60 14.52 -3.01
N LEU A 117 8.99 13.53 -2.20
CA LEU A 117 8.48 12.15 -2.33
C LEU A 117 6.99 12.03 -1.96
N PHE A 118 6.44 13.01 -1.24
CA PHE A 118 5.01 13.05 -0.89
C PHE A 118 4.17 13.84 -1.91
N THR A 119 4.81 14.43 -2.92
CA THR A 119 4.13 15.28 -3.89
C THR A 119 3.88 14.49 -5.18
N PRO A 120 2.62 14.32 -5.64
CA PRO A 120 2.31 13.42 -6.77
C PRO A 120 2.97 13.78 -8.12
N ASP A 121 3.31 15.06 -8.31
CA ASP A 121 3.98 15.59 -9.50
C ASP A 121 5.50 15.72 -9.33
N ALA A 122 6.04 15.25 -8.21
CA ALA A 122 7.47 15.16 -7.94
C ALA A 122 7.86 13.74 -7.52
N GLY A 123 9.16 13.48 -7.43
CA GLY A 123 9.67 12.16 -7.07
C GLY A 123 10.84 11.75 -7.95
N LEU A 124 10.92 10.45 -8.22
CA LEU A 124 11.91 9.85 -9.12
C LEU A 124 11.41 9.96 -10.56
N ASN A 125 12.22 10.60 -11.42
CA ASN A 125 12.01 10.59 -12.87
C ASN A 125 12.90 9.53 -13.54
N GLU A 126 12.81 9.39 -14.86
CA GLU A 126 13.60 8.41 -15.62
C GLU A 126 15.12 8.59 -15.46
N ALA A 127 15.62 9.83 -15.46
CA ALA A 127 17.05 10.10 -15.26
C ALA A 127 17.51 9.70 -13.86
N ASP A 128 16.65 9.92 -12.84
CA ASP A 128 16.93 9.47 -11.49
C ASP A 128 17.05 7.94 -11.41
N LEU A 129 16.16 7.23 -12.11
CA LEU A 129 16.19 5.76 -12.17
C LEU A 129 17.46 5.26 -12.86
N GLU A 130 17.88 5.90 -13.95
CA GLU A 130 19.14 5.59 -14.61
C GLU A 130 20.32 5.79 -13.65
N GLU A 131 20.40 6.91 -12.92
CA GLU A 131 21.47 7.14 -11.96
C GLU A 131 21.49 6.10 -10.84
N LEU A 132 20.32 5.75 -10.30
CA LEU A 132 20.17 4.71 -9.28
C LEU A 132 20.65 3.34 -9.79
N GLN A 133 20.34 2.99 -11.04
CA GLN A 133 20.77 1.74 -11.68
C GLN A 133 22.29 1.69 -11.91
N HIS A 134 22.95 2.83 -12.11
CA HIS A 134 24.41 2.88 -12.29
C HIS A 134 25.19 2.94 -10.97
N ASP A 135 24.52 3.14 -9.83
CA ASP A 135 25.18 3.19 -8.52
C ASP A 135 25.50 1.78 -8.01
N HIS A 136 26.79 1.42 -8.03
CA HIS A 136 27.26 0.10 -7.61
C HIS A 136 26.93 -0.20 -6.14
N GLU A 137 27.03 0.78 -5.25
CA GLU A 137 26.76 0.57 -3.82
C GLU A 137 25.29 0.22 -3.59
N TYR A 138 24.38 0.94 -4.26
CA TYR A 138 22.95 0.70 -4.13
C TYR A 138 22.55 -0.68 -4.67
N ASN A 139 23.12 -1.08 -5.81
CA ASN A 139 22.87 -2.40 -6.38
C ASN A 139 23.35 -3.54 -5.48
N GLU A 140 24.49 -3.41 -4.80
CA GLU A 140 24.96 -4.43 -3.86
C GLU A 140 24.06 -4.53 -2.61
N ILE A 141 23.54 -3.41 -2.14
CA ILE A 141 22.55 -3.39 -1.05
C ILE A 141 21.25 -4.08 -1.49
N LEU A 142 20.74 -3.77 -2.68
CA LEU A 142 19.55 -4.42 -3.23
C LEU A 142 19.71 -5.94 -3.37
N LYS A 143 20.86 -6.42 -3.88
CA LYS A 143 21.16 -7.85 -3.95
C LYS A 143 21.17 -8.50 -2.56
N THR A 144 21.73 -7.82 -1.56
CA THR A 144 21.72 -8.30 -0.17
C THR A 144 20.29 -8.44 0.36
N ALA A 145 19.40 -7.53 -0.03
CA ALA A 145 17.96 -7.61 0.25
C ALA A 145 17.18 -8.57 -0.68
N ARG A 146 17.87 -9.39 -1.49
CA ARG A 146 17.31 -10.37 -2.42
C ARG A 146 16.53 -9.77 -3.59
N PHE A 147 16.88 -8.57 -4.03
CA PHE A 147 16.44 -7.99 -5.31
C PHE A 147 17.49 -8.29 -6.38
N ASN A 148 17.34 -9.43 -7.05
CA ASN A 148 18.34 -9.93 -8.00
C ASN A 148 18.28 -9.24 -9.36
N LYS A 149 17.12 -8.66 -9.71
CA LYS A 149 16.92 -7.89 -10.94
C LYS A 149 17.12 -6.38 -10.74
N GLY A 150 17.62 -5.98 -9.56
CA GLY A 150 17.92 -4.59 -9.25
C GLY A 150 16.68 -3.72 -9.03
N TRP A 151 16.76 -2.47 -9.49
CA TRP A 151 15.77 -1.43 -9.20
C TRP A 151 14.37 -1.70 -9.76
N ASP A 152 14.26 -2.32 -10.93
CA ASP A 152 12.94 -2.60 -11.53
C ASP A 152 12.11 -3.54 -10.63
N GLU A 153 12.73 -4.60 -10.12
CA GLU A 153 12.09 -5.52 -9.18
C GLU A 153 11.82 -4.87 -7.82
N ALA A 154 12.74 -4.00 -7.36
CA ALA A 154 12.58 -3.26 -6.11
C ALA A 154 11.38 -2.29 -6.16
N LEU A 155 11.21 -1.56 -7.27
CA LEU A 155 10.09 -0.65 -7.47
C LEU A 155 8.78 -1.39 -7.72
N GLU A 156 8.81 -2.48 -8.49
CA GLU A 156 7.64 -3.36 -8.65
C GLU A 156 7.17 -3.92 -7.30
N PHE A 157 8.12 -4.24 -6.40
CA PHE A 157 7.80 -4.73 -5.06
C PHE A 157 7.11 -3.69 -4.18
N LEU A 158 7.43 -2.39 -4.31
CA LEU A 158 6.72 -1.33 -3.60
C LEU A 158 5.29 -1.10 -4.11
N ASN A 159 5.00 -1.47 -5.37
CA ASN A 159 3.69 -1.31 -5.99
C ASN A 159 2.73 -2.50 -5.79
N LYS A 160 3.21 -3.59 -5.17
CA LYS A 160 2.40 -4.78 -4.87
C LYS A 160 1.55 -4.56 -3.64
#